data_AF-A0A945SRY1-F1
#
_entry.id   AF-A0A945SRY1-F1
#
_cell.length_a   1.000
_cell.length_b   1.000
_cell.length_c   1.000
_cell.angle_alpha   90.00
_cell.angle_beta   90.00
_cell.angle_gamma   90.00
#
_symmetry.space_group_name_H-M   'P 1'
#
loop_
_entity.id
_entity.type
_entity.pdbx_description
1 polymer ?
#
loop_
_entity_poly.entity_id
_entity_poly.type
_entity_poly.pdbx_seq_one_letter_code
_entity_poly.pdbx_strand_id
1 'polypeptide(L)'
;MSWLKNDNGRSLSSFFFKRGRDLEYVRAGSTFQRIHRDRMVETAQVLSVGTDSYGIPHVRFQVSFRRPNQSRFDGGGRMLALKSFADQYRERVSALEA
;
A
#
# COMPACT_ATOMS: atom_id res chain seq x y z
N MET A 1 -28.23 7.94 8.86
CA MET A 1 -26.88 7.67 9.39
C MET A 1 -25.86 8.18 8.38
N SER A 2 -25.60 9.48 8.39
CA SER A 2 -24.67 10.13 7.45
C SER A 2 -23.47 10.62 8.25
N TRP A 3 -22.35 9.92 8.14
CA TRP A 3 -21.07 10.38 8.68
C TRP A 3 -20.33 11.11 7.57
N LEU A 4 -20.43 12.43 7.58
CA LEU A 4 -19.57 13.34 6.82
C LEU A 4 -18.15 13.22 7.38
N LYS A 5 -17.36 12.31 6.81
CA LYS A 5 -15.91 12.32 6.96
C LYS A 5 -15.35 13.42 6.07
N ASN A 6 -15.30 14.63 6.61
CA ASN A 6 -14.46 15.70 6.09
C ASN A 6 -13.01 15.40 6.50
N ASP A 7 -12.42 14.38 5.88
CA ASP A 7 -10.99 14.12 5.97
C ASP A 7 -10.28 15.16 5.10
N ASN A 8 -10.11 16.38 5.63
CA ASN A 8 -9.36 17.47 5.00
C ASN A 8 -7.83 17.22 5.03
N GLY A 9 -7.43 15.95 4.97
CA GLY A 9 -6.06 15.55 4.73
C GLY A 9 -5.73 15.89 3.30
N ARG A 10 -4.73 16.76 3.10
CA ARG A 10 -4.23 17.11 1.76
C ARG A 10 -3.93 15.80 1.01
N SER A 11 -4.83 15.45 0.09
CA SER A 11 -4.70 14.29 -0.78
C SER A 11 -3.62 14.61 -1.79
N LEU A 12 -2.40 14.18 -1.49
CA LEU A 12 -1.30 14.27 -2.43
C LEU A 12 -1.43 13.12 -3.43
N SER A 13 -1.23 13.39 -4.71
CA SER A 13 -1.27 12.36 -5.75
C SER A 13 -0.14 11.32 -5.61
N SER A 14 0.88 11.63 -4.80
CA SER A 14 2.07 10.80 -4.63
C SER A 14 2.91 11.20 -3.42
N PHE A 15 3.68 10.26 -2.88
CA PHE A 15 4.78 10.51 -1.95
C PHE A 15 6.08 9.84 -2.38
N PHE A 16 7.19 10.49 -2.10
CA PHE A 16 8.50 9.86 -2.07
C PHE A 16 8.80 9.42 -0.65
N PHE A 17 9.36 8.23 -0.49
CA PHE A 17 10.00 7.84 0.75
C PHE A 17 11.38 7.29 0.50
N LYS A 18 12.23 7.44 1.52
CA LYS A 18 13.58 6.92 1.50
C LYS A 18 13.59 5.53 2.11
N ARG A 19 14.03 4.54 1.34
CA ARG A 19 14.23 3.16 1.77
C ARG A 19 15.74 2.87 1.73
N GLY A 20 16.40 3.02 2.88
CA GLY A 20 17.86 2.90 2.93
C GLY A 20 18.55 3.97 2.09
N ARG A 21 19.22 3.56 1.00
CA ARG A 21 19.85 4.46 0.02
C ARG A 21 18.96 4.79 -1.18
N ASP A 22 17.83 4.10 -1.34
CA ASP A 22 16.94 4.24 -2.49
C ASP A 22 15.77 5.18 -2.20
N LEU A 23 15.37 5.99 -3.18
CA LEU A 23 14.19 6.85 -3.11
C LEU A 23 13.07 6.20 -3.92
N GLU A 24 12.07 5.67 -3.21
CA GLU A 24 10.95 5.00 -3.85
C GLU A 24 9.73 5.92 -3.93
N TYR A 25 9.11 5.89 -5.11
CA TYR A 25 7.93 6.67 -5.43
C TYR A 25 6.67 5.83 -5.29
N VAL A 26 5.80 6.21 -4.34
CA VAL A 26 4.48 5.60 -4.17
C VAL A 26 3.39 6.56 -4.60
N ARG A 27 2.54 6.03 -5.48
CA ARG A 27 1.35 6.70 -6.01
C ARG A 27 0.17 5.72 -6.03
N ALA A 28 -1.02 6.27 -6.17
CA ALA A 28 -2.20 5.49 -6.51
C ALA A 28 -1.95 4.62 -7.77
N GLY A 29 -2.38 3.37 -7.73
CA GLY A 29 -2.17 2.37 -8.78
C GLY A 29 -0.84 1.61 -8.68
N SER A 30 0.09 1.99 -7.81
CA SER A 30 1.30 1.19 -7.58
C SER A 30 0.94 -0.12 -6.88
N THR A 31 1.54 -1.23 -7.33
CA THR A 31 1.36 -2.55 -6.72
C THR A 31 2.68 -3.00 -6.10
N PHE A 32 2.57 -3.52 -4.88
CA PHE A 32 3.68 -4.09 -4.14
C PHE A 32 3.34 -5.49 -3.70
N GLN A 33 4.37 -6.29 -3.48
CA GLN A 33 4.27 -7.63 -2.96
C GLN A 33 5.15 -7.81 -1.73
N ARG A 34 4.73 -8.77 -0.91
CA ARG A 34 5.50 -9.28 0.22
C ARG A 34 5.33 -10.79 0.25
N ILE A 35 6.44 -11.50 0.20
CA ILE A 35 6.48 -12.95 0.34
C ILE A 35 6.74 -13.30 1.80
N HIS A 36 5.83 -14.04 2.40
CA HIS A 36 5.98 -14.58 3.75
C HIS A 36 6.76 -15.89 3.76
N ARG A 37 7.27 -16.28 4.94
CA ARG A 37 8.05 -17.52 5.13
C ARG A 37 7.27 -18.78 4.77
N ASP A 38 5.94 -18.74 4.87
CA ASP A 38 5.01 -19.81 4.50
C ASP A 38 4.69 -19.85 2.99
N ARG A 39 5.44 -19.11 2.16
CA ARG A 39 5.20 -18.91 0.71
C ARG A 39 3.86 -18.23 0.40
N MET A 40 3.22 -17.60 1.38
CA MET A 40 2.06 -16.74 1.13
C MET A 40 2.53 -15.43 0.50
N VAL A 41 1.96 -15.08 -0.64
CA VAL A 41 2.21 -13.82 -1.33
C VAL A 41 1.10 -12.84 -0.96
N GLU A 42 1.46 -11.79 -0.24
CA GLU A 42 0.62 -10.62 -0.08
C GLU A 42 0.84 -9.67 -1.24
N THR A 43 -0.22 -9.27 -1.91
CA THR A 43 -0.21 -8.24 -2.96
C THR A 43 -1.01 -7.04 -2.47
N ALA A 44 -0.33 -5.91 -2.31
CA ALA A 44 -0.91 -4.63 -1.91
C ALA A 44 -0.99 -3.67 -3.10
N GLN A 45 -2.20 -3.32 -3.50
CA GLN A 45 -2.46 -2.31 -4.52
C GLN A 45 -2.81 -0.98 -3.86
N VAL A 46 -1.99 0.04 -4.08
CA VAL A 46 -2.19 1.36 -3.52
C VAL A 46 -3.38 2.03 -4.20
N LEU A 47 -4.39 2.40 -3.41
CA LEU A 47 -5.59 3.08 -3.89
C LEU A 47 -5.42 4.60 -3.82
N SER A 48 -4.89 5.09 -2.70
CA SER A 48 -4.63 6.52 -2.50
C SER A 48 -3.55 6.73 -1.46
N VAL A 49 -2.96 7.93 -1.49
CA VAL A 49 -2.04 8.40 -0.46
C VAL A 49 -2.48 9.77 0.03
N GLY A 50 -2.24 10.06 1.30
CA GLY A 50 -2.66 11.33 1.90
C GLY A 50 -1.89 11.60 3.17
N THR A 51 -2.02 12.80 3.69
CA THR A 51 -1.41 13.19 4.97
C THR A 51 -2.53 13.43 5.98
N ASP A 52 -2.37 12.92 7.20
CA ASP A 52 -3.32 13.20 8.28
C ASP A 52 -3.16 14.63 8.83
N SER A 53 -4.01 15.00 9.79
CA SER A 53 -3.97 16.31 10.46
C SER A 53 -2.70 16.55 11.28
N TYR A 54 -1.93 15.50 11.59
CA TYR A 54 -0.65 15.55 12.29
C TYR A 54 0.56 15.57 11.33
N GLY A 55 0.31 15.61 10.02
CA GLY A 55 1.36 15.62 8.99
C GLY A 55 1.98 14.25 8.73
N ILE A 56 1.39 13.16 9.23
CA ILE A 56 1.88 11.81 8.98
C ILE A 56 1.34 11.32 7.64
N PRO A 57 2.21 10.90 6.70
CA PRO A 57 1.77 10.35 5.42
C PRO A 57 1.20 8.94 5.61
N HIS A 58 0.04 8.70 5.01
CA HIS A 58 -0.73 7.48 5.05
C HIS A 58 -0.98 6.96 3.63
N VAL A 59 -1.05 5.64 3.51
CA VAL A 59 -1.31 4.91 2.27
C VAL A 59 -2.55 4.06 2.50
N ARG A 60 -3.57 4.25 1.66
CA ARG A 60 -4.72 3.37 1.57
C ARG A 60 -4.48 2.38 0.43
N PHE A 61 -4.63 1.10 0.70
CA PHE A 61 -4.36 0.04 -0.26
C PHE A 61 -5.35 -1.11 -0.10
N GLN A 62 -5.60 -1.83 -1.18
CA GLN A 62 -6.31 -3.10 -1.14
C GLN A 62 -5.27 -4.22 -1.08
N VAL A 63 -5.40 -5.11 -0.11
CA VAL A 63 -4.50 -6.26 0.03
C VAL A 63 -5.21 -7.53 -0.41
N SER A 64 -4.50 -8.40 -1.12
CA SER A 64 -4.96 -9.72 -1.48
C SER A 64 -3.87 -10.74 -1.20
N PHE A 65 -4.27 -11.94 -0.83
CA PHE A 65 -3.37 -13.01 -0.42
C PHE A 65 -3.45 -14.15 -1.42
N ARG A 66 -2.31 -14.72 -1.78
CA ARG A 66 -2.22 -15.93 -2.58
C ARG A 66 -1.36 -16.94 -1.85
N ARG A 67 -1.87 -18.15 -1.66
CA ARG A 67 -1.10 -19.30 -1.16
C ARG A 67 -0.87 -20.28 -2.33
N PRO A 68 0.23 -21.04 -2.33
CA PRO A 68 0.52 -21.99 -3.41
C PRO A 68 -0.58 -23.07 -3.54
N ASN A 69 -1.22 -23.45 -2.43
CA ASN A 69 -2.23 -24.51 -2.39
C ASN A 69 -3.67 -23.99 -2.27
N GLN A 70 -3.91 -22.69 -2.45
CA GLN A 70 -5.24 -22.12 -2.24
C GLN A 70 -5.54 -20.94 -3.17
N SER A 71 -6.83 -20.76 -3.50
CA SER A 71 -7.31 -19.63 -4.28
C SER A 71 -6.91 -18.29 -3.66
N ARG A 72 -6.83 -17.26 -4.50
CA ARG A 72 -6.59 -15.88 -4.06
C ARG A 72 -7.73 -15.44 -3.14
N PHE A 73 -7.40 -14.88 -1.99
CA PHE A 73 -8.37 -14.30 -1.07
C PHE A 73 -8.19 -12.79 -0.98
N ASP A 74 -9.31 -12.07 -0.99
CA ASP A 74 -9.29 -10.63 -0.79
C ASP A 74 -9.17 -10.31 0.71
N GLY A 75 -8.18 -9.49 1.06
CA GLY A 75 -7.91 -9.06 2.42
C GLY A 75 -8.52 -7.71 2.77
N GLY A 76 -9.28 -7.12 1.84
CA GLY A 76 -9.96 -5.86 1.98
C GLY A 76 -9.07 -4.62 1.85
N GLY A 77 -9.71 -3.46 2.02
CA GLY A 77 -9.04 -2.17 2.08
C GLY A 77 -8.42 -1.92 3.45
N ARG A 78 -7.12 -1.61 3.46
CA ARG A 78 -6.36 -1.25 4.65
C ARG A 78 -5.72 0.13 4.50
N MET A 79 -5.34 0.71 5.64
CA MET A 79 -4.60 1.96 5.69
C MET A 79 -3.43 1.80 6.64
N LEU A 80 -2.25 2.22 6.20
CA LEU A 80 -1.03 2.24 7.01
C LEU A 80 -0.31 3.57 6.84
N ALA A 81 0.50 3.95 7.82
CA ALA A 81 1.48 5.01 7.63
C ALA A 81 2.45 4.62 6.49
N LEU A 82 2.85 5.58 5.67
CA LEU A 82 3.75 5.38 4.53
C LEU A 82 5.04 4.67 4.94
N LYS A 83 5.60 5.03 6.11
CA LYS A 83 6.79 4.38 6.66
C LYS A 83 6.55 2.89 6.94
N SER A 84 5.44 2.54 7.57
CA SER A 84 5.07 1.16 7.87
C SER A 84 4.75 0.36 6.60
N PHE A 85 4.14 1.02 5.61
CA PHE A 85 3.90 0.43 4.30
C PHE A 85 5.22 0.10 3.59
N ALA A 86 6.15 1.06 3.55
CA ALA A 86 7.46 0.89 2.92
C ALA A 86 8.33 -0.19 3.59
N ASP A 87 8.19 -0.38 4.89
CA ASP A 87 8.91 -1.42 5.63
C ASP A 87 8.37 -2.84 5.32
N GLN A 88 7.04 -2.98 5.24
CA GLN A 88 6.41 -4.28 4.97
C GLN A 88 6.44 -4.67 3.50
N TYR A 89 6.22 -3.72 2.59
CA TYR A 89 6.07 -3.95 1.15
C TYR A 89 7.32 -3.49 0.40
N ARG A 90 8.33 -4.35 0.40
CA ARG A 90 9.64 -4.07 -0.19
C ARG A 90 9.71 -4.37 -1.68
N GLU A 91 8.99 -5.37 -2.14
CA GLU A 91 9.05 -5.76 -3.55
C GLU A 91 8.02 -4.98 -4.34
N ARG A 92 8.47 -4.08 -5.22
CA ARG A 92 7.58 -3.40 -6.16
C ARG A 92 7.34 -4.33 -7.35
N VAL A 93 6.07 -4.57 -7.64
CA VAL A 93 5.69 -5.31 -8.84
C VAL A 93 5.49 -4.29 -9.93
N SER A 94 6.49 -4.17 -10.79
CA SER A 94 6.30 -3.53 -12.09
C SER A 94 5.22 -4.34 -12.81
N ALA A 95 4.14 -3.68 -13.26
CA ALA A 95 3.16 -4.27 -14.14
C ALA A 95 3.76 -4.46 -15.55
N LEU A 96 4.89 -5.16 -15.64
CA LEU A 96 5.47 -5.63 -16.87
C LEU A 96 5.32 -7.15 -16.85
N GLU A 97 4.73 -7.66 -17.93
CA GLU A 97 4.46 -9.07 -18.23
C GLU A 97 3.05 -9.57 -17.88
N ALA A 98 2.11 -9.18 -18.76
CA ALA A 98 1.23 -10.13 -19.46
C ALA A 98 1.12 -9.69 -20.93
#